data_AF-A0A6A6EDM1-F1
#
_entry.id   AF-A0A6A6EDM1-F1
#
_cell.length_a   1.000
_cell.length_b   1.000
_cell.length_c   1.000
_cell.angle_alpha   90.00
_cell.angle_beta   90.00
_cell.angle_gamma   90.00
#
_symmetry.space_group_name_H-M   'P 1'
#
loop_
_entity.id
_entity.type
_entity.pdbx_description
1 polymer ?
#
loop_
_entity_poly.entity_id
_entity_poly.type
_entity_poly.pdbx_seq_one_letter_code
_entity_poly.pdbx_strand_id
1 'polypeptide(L)'
;MLTKIPRPINLDKTIHLCTPTHHHRCTQKGTGSKPFGKASDIVSQPTLLWKANLTTGVGFASGRCLGNTGSIPCLFFPGLCL
;
A
#
# COMPACT_ATOMS: atom_id res chain seq x y z
N MET A 1 6.05 24.41 15.61
CA MET A 1 6.71 23.31 16.35
C MET A 1 5.79 22.10 16.35
N LEU A 2 5.96 21.17 15.41
CA LEU A 2 5.42 19.82 15.50
C LEU A 2 6.59 18.89 15.24
N THR A 3 7.14 18.35 16.32
CA THR A 3 8.25 17.41 16.29
C THR A 3 7.77 16.14 15.59
N LYS A 4 8.36 15.88 14.42
CA LYS A 4 8.26 14.60 13.72
C LYS A 4 8.81 13.54 14.66
N ILE A 5 7.93 12.78 15.32
CA ILE A 5 8.32 11.62 16.14
C ILE A 5 8.80 10.54 15.15
N PRO A 6 10.10 10.19 15.12
CA PRO A 6 10.52 9.01 14.37
C PRO A 6 10.05 7.81 15.19
N ARG A 7 8.93 7.20 14.80
CA ARG A 7 8.50 5.96 15.47
C ARG A 7 9.50 4.86 15.13
N PRO A 8 10.04 4.15 16.15
CA PRO A 8 11.07 3.16 15.93
C PRO A 8 10.51 2.01 15.11
N ILE A 9 11.28 1.63 14.09
CA ILE A 9 11.03 0.49 13.22
C ILE A 9 11.37 -0.76 14.03
N ASN A 10 10.48 -1.18 14.93
CA ASN A 10 10.68 -2.42 15.66
C ASN A 10 10.27 -3.59 14.77
N LEU A 11 11.28 -4.16 14.13
CA LEU A 11 11.20 -5.31 13.24
C LEU A 11 11.33 -6.60 14.08
N ASP A 12 10.37 -6.88 14.96
CA ASP A 12 10.29 -8.16 15.65
C ASP A 12 8.83 -8.60 15.86
N LYS A 13 8.36 -9.44 14.93
CA LYS A 13 7.74 -10.75 15.22
C LYS A 13 7.14 -11.35 13.95
N THR A 14 7.80 -12.43 13.52
CA THR A 14 7.30 -13.60 12.81
C THR A 14 5.82 -13.55 12.38
N ILE A 15 5.63 -13.48 11.07
CA ILE A 15 4.37 -13.56 10.35
C ILE A 15 3.63 -14.86 10.70
N HIS A 16 2.43 -14.73 11.28
CA HIS A 16 1.46 -15.81 11.42
C HIS A 16 1.10 -16.35 10.02
N LEU A 17 1.41 -17.62 9.77
CA LEU A 17 0.77 -18.43 8.74
C LEU A 17 -0.74 -18.42 9.00
N CYS A 18 -1.56 -18.26 7.95
CA CYS A 18 -3.01 -18.44 8.08
C CYS A 18 -3.27 -19.87 8.56
N THR A 19 -3.64 -20.02 9.83
CA THR A 19 -4.15 -21.27 10.39
C THR A 19 -5.65 -21.37 10.08
N PRO A 20 -6.21 -22.59 9.90
CA PRO A 20 -7.57 -22.80 9.40
C PRO A 20 -8.70 -22.30 10.33
N THR A 21 -8.39 -21.63 11.45
CA THR A 21 -9.35 -21.19 12.47
C THR A 21 -9.69 -19.69 12.44
N HIS A 22 -9.07 -18.86 11.58
CA HIS A 22 -9.33 -17.42 11.56
C HIS A 22 -9.99 -16.95 10.25
N HIS A 23 -11.28 -16.61 10.32
CA HIS A 23 -12.10 -16.25 9.18
C HIS A 23 -11.81 -14.87 8.54
N HIS A 24 -10.82 -14.06 9.00
CA HIS A 24 -10.65 -12.70 8.46
C HIS A 24 -9.22 -12.10 8.43
N ARG A 25 -8.12 -12.87 8.50
CA ARG A 25 -6.80 -12.25 8.26
C ARG A 25 -5.72 -13.21 7.76
N CYS A 26 -5.45 -13.13 6.47
CA CYS A 26 -4.19 -13.60 5.91
C CYS A 26 -3.22 -12.42 5.79
N THR A 27 -2.05 -12.54 6.45
CA THR A 27 -0.96 -11.59 6.24
C THR A 27 0.04 -12.17 5.25
N GLN A 28 0.62 -11.29 4.43
CA GLN A 28 1.48 -11.67 3.31
C GLN A 28 2.86 -12.08 3.81
N LYS A 29 3.27 -13.34 3.57
CA LYS A 29 4.66 -13.77 3.67
C LYS A 29 5.29 -13.79 2.28
N GLY A 30 5.86 -12.66 1.86
CA GLY A 30 6.63 -12.54 0.63
C GLY A 30 8.14 -12.57 0.91
N THR A 31 8.93 -13.21 0.04
CA THR A 31 10.41 -13.32 0.18
C THR A 31 11.16 -12.01 -0.15
N GLY A 32 10.43 -10.93 -0.46
CA GLY A 32 10.97 -9.60 -0.76
C GLY A 32 11.09 -8.72 0.47
N SER A 33 12.07 -8.97 1.32
CA SER A 33 12.26 -8.24 2.60
C SER A 33 12.51 -6.73 2.44
N LYS A 34 13.12 -6.27 1.33
CA LYS A 34 13.44 -4.85 1.08
C LYS A 34 12.31 -4.02 0.43
N PRO A 35 11.63 -4.47 -0.65
CA PRO A 35 10.57 -3.68 -1.28
C PRO A 35 9.32 -3.54 -0.39
N PHE A 36 9.04 -4.54 0.46
CA PHE A 36 7.86 -4.51 1.34
C PHE A 36 7.96 -3.42 2.43
N GLY A 37 9.15 -3.21 3.00
CA GLY A 37 9.38 -2.13 3.97
C GLY A 37 9.08 -0.76 3.36
N LYS A 38 9.64 -0.49 2.18
CA LYS A 38 9.42 0.77 1.46
C LYS A 38 7.95 0.98 1.08
N ALA A 39 7.26 -0.07 0.65
CA ALA A 39 5.83 0.02 0.36
C ALA A 39 5.00 0.30 1.62
N SER A 40 5.34 -0.34 2.74
CA SER A 40 4.63 -0.15 4.02
C SER A 40 4.79 1.28 4.56
N ASP A 41 5.98 1.86 4.42
CA ASP A 41 6.24 3.25 4.80
C ASP A 41 5.41 4.24 3.97
N ILE A 42 5.25 3.98 2.67
CA ILE A 42 4.44 4.84 1.79
C ILE A 42 2.95 4.64 2.05
N VAL A 43 2.49 3.42 2.38
CA VAL A 43 1.07 3.12 2.59
C VAL A 43 0.55 3.56 3.96
N SER A 44 1.44 3.69 4.95
CA SER A 44 1.07 4.04 6.34
C SER A 44 0.83 5.54 6.55
N GLN A 45 1.38 6.40 5.71
CA GLN A 45 1.32 7.86 5.85
C GLN A 45 0.02 8.54 5.38
N PRO A 46 -0.66 8.16 4.28
CA PRO A 46 -1.65 9.05 3.66
C PRO A 46 -3.11 8.61 3.91
N THR A 47 -4.08 9.46 3.55
CA THR A 47 -5.53 9.36 3.85
C THR A 47 -6.26 8.09 3.36
N LEU A 48 -7.55 7.91 3.67
CA LEU A 48 -8.29 6.79 3.09
C LEU A 48 -8.49 6.95 1.56
N LEU A 49 -8.70 8.18 1.11
CA LEU A 49 -9.01 8.47 -0.30
C LEU A 49 -7.87 8.08 -1.24
N TRP A 50 -6.61 8.31 -0.89
CA TRP A 50 -5.53 7.92 -1.80
C TRP A 50 -5.41 6.39 -1.91
N LYS A 51 -5.71 5.64 -0.84
CA LYS A 51 -5.72 4.17 -0.86
C LYS A 51 -6.79 3.68 -1.81
N ALA A 52 -7.99 4.27 -1.70
CA ALA A 52 -9.06 4.01 -2.65
C ALA A 52 -8.57 4.28 -4.08
N ASN A 53 -8.03 5.48 -4.34
CA ASN A 53 -7.58 5.88 -5.69
C ASN A 53 -6.48 4.98 -6.28
N LEU A 54 -5.60 4.42 -5.44
CA LEU A 54 -4.59 3.45 -5.85
C LEU A 54 -5.20 2.07 -6.19
N THR A 55 -6.23 1.67 -5.46
CA THR A 55 -6.88 0.35 -5.64
C THR A 55 -8.01 0.34 -6.66
N THR A 56 -8.52 1.51 -7.05
CA THR A 56 -9.63 1.64 -7.99
C THR A 56 -9.14 2.08 -9.36
N GLY A 57 -9.66 1.45 -10.40
CA GLY A 57 -9.48 1.92 -11.76
C GLY A 57 -10.25 3.22 -12.00
N VAL A 58 -9.75 4.09 -12.88
CA VAL A 58 -10.44 5.34 -13.29
C VAL A 58 -11.61 5.10 -14.26
N GLY A 59 -11.80 3.85 -14.72
CA GLY A 59 -12.88 3.45 -15.64
C GLY A 59 -12.37 2.95 -17.00
N PHE A 60 -13.28 2.34 -17.76
CA PHE A 60 -12.98 1.84 -19.12
C PHE A 60 -12.70 3.00 -20.08
N ALA A 61 -11.71 2.81 -20.97
CA ALA A 61 -11.29 3.80 -21.95
C ALA A 61 -10.94 5.21 -21.39
N SER A 62 -10.66 5.31 -20.08
CA SER A 62 -10.45 6.58 -19.37
C SER A 62 -8.96 6.93 -19.20
N GLY A 63 -8.09 6.32 -20.01
CA GLY A 63 -6.66 6.53 -19.99
C GLY A 63 -5.97 5.85 -21.18
N ARG A 64 -4.64 5.78 -21.14
CA ARG A 64 -3.84 5.21 -22.24
C ARG A 64 -3.81 3.68 -22.24
N CYS A 65 -4.06 3.07 -21.09
CA CYS A 65 -3.99 1.62 -20.89
C CYS A 65 -5.39 1.02 -20.73
N LEU A 66 -5.50 -0.30 -20.86
CA LEU A 66 -6.78 -1.00 -20.64
C LEU A 66 -7.23 -0.90 -19.18
N GLY A 67 -6.26 -0.95 -18.25
CA GLY A 67 -6.47 -0.61 -16.84
C GLY A 67 -5.61 0.59 -16.45
N ASN A 68 -6.23 1.60 -15.85
CA ASN A 68 -5.48 2.72 -15.25
C ASN A 68 -5.99 2.96 -13.83
N THR A 69 -5.10 3.15 -12.87
CA THR A 69 -5.48 3.65 -11.54
C THR A 69 -5.37 5.17 -11.47
N GLY A 70 -5.95 5.78 -10.44
CA GLY A 70 -5.93 7.23 -10.30
C GLY A 70 -4.57 7.78 -9.87
N SER A 71 -4.29 9.02 -10.27
CA SER A 71 -3.09 9.74 -9.84
C SER A 71 -3.20 10.26 -8.41
N ILE A 72 -2.08 10.33 -7.69
CA ILE A 72 -2.02 10.84 -6.32
C ILE A 72 -1.09 12.06 -6.32
N PRO A 73 -1.62 13.27 -6.52
CA PRO A 73 -0.80 14.48 -6.70
C PRO A 73 0.04 14.82 -5.48
N CYS A 74 -0.44 14.53 -4.27
CA CYS A 74 0.28 14.81 -3.02
C CYS A 74 1.57 13.99 -2.84
N LEU A 75 1.71 12.86 -3.54
CA LEU A 75 2.89 11.99 -3.52
C LEU A 75 3.62 11.98 -4.87
N PHE A 76 3.23 12.87 -5.80
CA PHE A 76 3.71 12.87 -7.18
C PHE A 76 3.65 11.50 -7.85
N PHE A 77 2.60 10.73 -7.55
CA PHE A 77 2.41 9.39 -8.10
C PHE A 77 1.48 9.46 -9.33
N PRO A 78 1.95 9.08 -10.52
CA PRO A 78 1.20 9.27 -11.77
C PRO A 78 0.01 8.33 -11.95
N GLY A 79 -0.12 7.28 -11.13
CA GLY A 79 -1.04 6.17 -11.36
C GLY A 79 -0.33 4.97 -11.97
N LEU A 80 -0.99 3.82 -11.95
CA LEU A 80 -0.50 2.58 -12.55
C LEU A 80 -1.19 2.36 -13.90
N CYS A 81 -0.40 1.98 -14.89
CA CYS A 81 -0.87 1.44 -16.16
C CYS A 81 -0.77 -0.09 -16.08
N LEU A 82 -1.89 -0.76 -16.33
CA LEU A 82 -2.01 -2.22 -16.43
C LEU A 82 -2.56 -2.59 -17.82
#